data_AF-A0A149VDU3-F1
#
_entry.id   AF-A0A149VDU3-F1
#
_cell.length_a   1.000
_cell.length_b   1.000
_cell.length_c   1.000
_cell.angle_alpha   90.00
_cell.angle_beta   90.00
_cell.angle_gamma   90.00
#
_symmetry.space_group_name_H-M   'P 1'
#
loop_
_entity.id
_entity.type
_entity.pdbx_description
1 polymer ?
#
loop_
_entity_poly.entity_id
_entity_poly.type
_entity_poly.pdbx_seq_one_letter_code
_entity_poly.pdbx_strand_id
1 'polypeptide(L)'
;MTGRSFSLQAAIIGFSIRFRGVVIATACLLFFYGLYGLRHASYDVFPEFIPPRVTIQTEAAGFTPEQVETLVSRPMEIALTGLPGIQRV
;
A
#
# COMPACT_ATOMS: atom_id res chain seq x y z
N MET A 1 33.20 -34.13 30.60
CA MET A 1 31.76 -33.92 30.91
C MET A 1 31.71 -32.78 31.93
N THR A 2 31.23 -31.57 31.68
CA THR A 2 30.35 -31.03 30.65
C THR A 2 30.58 -29.51 30.64
N GLY A 3 30.94 -28.95 29.48
CA GLY A 3 31.11 -27.50 29.32
C GLY A 3 29.76 -26.82 29.44
N ARG A 4 29.60 -25.95 30.45
CA ARG A 4 28.45 -25.05 30.56
C ARG A 4 28.55 -24.02 29.45
N SER A 5 27.88 -24.29 28.32
CA SER A 5 27.56 -23.25 27.35
C SER A 5 26.66 -22.24 28.06
N PHE A 6 27.16 -21.03 28.30
CA PHE A 6 26.34 -19.89 28.69
C PHE A 6 25.49 -19.53 27.47
N SER A 7 24.35 -20.22 27.35
CA SER A 7 23.49 -20.08 26.19
C SER A 7 22.77 -18.74 26.30
N LEU A 8 22.87 -17.92 25.26
CA LEU A 8 22.24 -16.59 25.17
C LEU A 8 20.74 -16.63 25.54
N GLN A 9 20.07 -17.75 25.24
CA GLN A 9 18.70 -18.06 25.62
C GLN A 9 18.49 -18.04 27.14
N ALA A 10 19.37 -18.71 27.92
CA ALA A 10 19.25 -18.77 29.37
C ALA A 10 19.46 -17.40 30.04
N ALA A 11 20.32 -16.56 29.46
CA ALA A 11 20.52 -15.19 29.91
C ALA A 11 19.27 -14.32 29.70
N ILE A 12 18.62 -14.42 28.53
CA ILE A 12 17.37 -13.70 28.23
C ILE A 12 16.24 -14.18 29.15
N ILE A 13 16.10 -15.49 29.35
CA ILE A 13 15.07 -16.06 30.25
C ILE A 13 15.29 -15.56 31.68
N GLY A 14 16.53 -15.59 32.18
CA GLY A 14 16.85 -15.09 33.51
C GLY A 14 16.55 -13.59 33.68
N PHE A 15 16.84 -12.78 32.66
CA PHE A 15 16.50 -11.36 32.62
C PHE A 15 14.98 -11.13 32.64
N SER A 16 14.24 -11.87 31.82
CA SER A 16 12.77 -11.79 31.76
C SER A 16 12.09 -12.15 33.08
N ILE A 17 12.63 -13.14 33.82
CA ILE A 17 12.09 -13.53 35.13
C ILE A 17 12.45 -12.50 36.22
N ARG A 18 13.65 -11.92 36.17
CA ARG A 18 14.09 -10.86 37.10
C ARG A 18 13.20 -9.62 37.01
N PHE A 19 12.89 -9.17 35.78
CA PHE A 19 12.13 -7.96 35.51
C PHE A 19 10.70 -8.25 35.04
N ARG A 20 10.03 -9.20 35.69
CA ARG A 20 8.68 -9.66 35.30
C ARG A 20 7.66 -8.53 35.10
N GLY A 21 7.73 -7.45 35.89
CA GLY A 21 6.84 -6.30 35.77
C GLY A 21 7.04 -5.53 34.47
N VAL A 22 8.30 -5.33 34.05
CA VAL A 22 8.62 -4.68 32.76
C VAL A 22 8.18 -5.55 31.59
N VAL A 23 8.37 -6.86 31.67
CA VAL A 23 7.93 -7.79 30.62
C VAL A 23 6.41 -7.77 30.47
N ILE A 24 5.66 -7.82 31.57
CA ILE A 24 4.19 -7.75 31.54
C ILE A 24 3.72 -6.39 31.01
N ALA A 25 4.32 -5.28 31.47
CA ALA A 25 3.96 -3.95 31.00
C ALA A 25 4.16 -3.81 29.49
N THR A 26 5.32 -4.24 28.96
CA THR A 26 5.61 -4.23 27.53
C THR A 26 4.67 -5.15 26.75
N ALA A 27 4.35 -6.34 27.27
CA ALA A 27 3.41 -7.25 26.63
C ALA A 27 2.00 -6.64 26.53
N CYS A 28 1.51 -6.01 27.60
CA CYS A 28 0.24 -5.28 27.60
C CYS A 28 0.26 -4.12 26.60
N LEU A 29 1.34 -3.33 26.58
CA LEU A 29 1.51 -2.22 25.63
C LEU A 29 1.42 -2.70 24.19
N LEU A 30 2.15 -3.76 23.85
CA LEU A 30 2.12 -4.36 22.51
C LEU A 30 0.73 -4.93 22.17
N PHE A 31 0.05 -5.53 23.13
CA PHE A 31 -1.30 -6.06 22.93
C PHE A 31 -2.31 -4.95 22.62
N PHE A 32 -2.33 -3.87 23.41
CA PHE A 32 -3.23 -2.74 23.17
C PHE A 32 -2.88 -1.99 21.88
N TYR A 33 -1.60 -1.82 21.59
CA TYR A 33 -1.14 -1.23 20.33
C TYR A 33 -1.58 -2.07 19.13
N GLY A 34 -1.42 -3.39 19.20
CA GLY A 34 -1.89 -4.30 18.17
C GLY A 34 -3.40 -4.24 17.98
N LEU A 35 -4.17 -4.17 19.07
CA LEU A 35 -5.62 -4.03 19.02
C LEU A 35 -6.06 -2.69 18.40
N TYR A 36 -5.37 -1.60 18.73
CA TYR A 36 -5.58 -0.30 18.11
C TYR A 36 -5.31 -0.36 16.60
N GLY A 37 -4.18 -0.94 16.20
CA GLY A 37 -3.82 -1.13 14.79
C GLY A 37 -4.85 -1.96 14.03
N LEU A 38 -5.34 -3.05 14.64
CA LEU A 38 -6.35 -3.91 14.03
C LEU A 38 -7.68 -3.18 13.81
N ARG A 39 -8.08 -2.28 14.72
CA ARG A 39 -9.30 -1.48 14.56
C ARG A 39 -9.19 -0.36 13.52
N HIS A 40 -7.98 0.12 13.23
CA HIS A 40 -7.72 1.19 12.26
C HIS A 40 -7.23 0.65 10.91
N ALA A 41 -7.02 -0.66 10.78
CA ALA A 41 -6.64 -1.26 9.53
C ALA A 41 -7.77 -1.05 8.51
N SER A 42 -7.47 -0.30 7.44
CA SER A 42 -8.35 -0.19 6.30
C SER A 42 -8.40 -1.54 5.59
N TYR A 43 -9.54 -2.21 5.71
CA TYR A 43 -9.79 -3.44 4.96
C TYR A 43 -10.29 -3.05 3.57
N ASP A 44 -9.48 -3.31 2.56
CA ASP A 44 -9.94 -3.30 1.17
C ASP A 44 -10.32 -4.73 0.76
N VAL A 45 -11.46 -4.87 0.10
CA VAL A 45 -11.98 -6.16 -0.37
C VAL A 45 -11.19 -6.63 -1.59
N PHE A 46 -10.58 -5.71 -2.33
CA PHE A 46 -9.78 -6.03 -3.50
C PHE A 46 -8.51 -5.18 -3.55
N PRO A 47 -7.37 -5.77 -3.91
CA PRO A 47 -6.24 -4.97 -4.38
C PRO A 47 -6.63 -4.17 -5.62
N GLU A 48 -6.12 -2.96 -5.77
CA GLU A 48 -6.23 -2.22 -7.03
C GLU A 48 -5.40 -2.93 -8.11
N PHE A 49 -6.07 -3.75 -8.94
CA PHE A 49 -5.47 -4.41 -10.09
C PHE A 49 -5.54 -3.58 -11.39
N ILE A 50 -5.94 -2.31 -11.28
CA ILE A 50 -6.15 -1.46 -12.44
C ILE A 50 -4.88 -0.63 -12.66
N PRO A 51 -4.23 -0.72 -13.84
CA PRO A 51 -3.14 0.20 -14.14
C PRO A 51 -3.66 1.65 -14.11
N PRO A 52 -2.87 2.63 -13.64
CA PRO A 52 -3.32 4.01 -13.52
C PRO A 52 -3.75 4.54 -14.91
N ARG A 53 -5.04 4.89 -15.03
CA ARG A 53 -5.64 5.42 -16.26
C ARG A 53 -6.36 6.73 -15.96
N VAL A 54 -6.25 7.66 -16.89
CA VAL A 54 -7.01 8.92 -16.88
C VAL A 54 -8.05 8.85 -18.00
N THR A 55 -9.31 9.12 -17.69
CA THR A 55 -10.40 9.15 -18.67
C THR A 55 -10.71 10.59 -19.03
N ILE A 56 -10.71 10.90 -20.33
CA ILE A 56 -11.04 12.22 -20.86
C ILE A 56 -12.30 12.07 -21.72
N GLN A 57 -13.36 12.79 -21.38
CA GLN A 57 -14.62 12.80 -22.12
C GLN A 57 -14.90 14.21 -22.62
N THR A 58 -15.13 14.34 -23.92
CA THR A 58 -15.40 15.60 -24.59
C THR A 58 -16.74 15.54 -25.31
N GLU A 59 -17.64 16.44 -24.95
CA GLU A 59 -18.94 16.58 -25.59
C GLU A 59 -18.78 17.36 -26.90
N ALA A 60 -19.23 16.75 -28.01
CA ALA A 60 -19.00 17.25 -29.37
C ALA A 60 -20.32 17.27 -30.17
N ALA A 61 -21.35 17.93 -29.62
CA ALA A 61 -22.68 17.98 -30.21
C ALA A 61 -22.70 18.77 -31.54
N GLY A 62 -23.36 18.22 -32.55
CA GLY A 62 -23.50 18.84 -33.87
C GLY A 62 -22.38 18.52 -34.86
N PHE A 63 -21.35 17.77 -34.45
CA PHE A 63 -20.35 17.21 -35.36
C PHE A 63 -20.76 15.82 -35.86
N THR A 64 -20.38 15.49 -37.09
CA THR A 64 -20.46 14.10 -37.58
C THR A 64 -19.36 13.25 -36.92
N PRO A 65 -19.49 11.92 -36.87
CA PRO A 65 -18.46 11.04 -36.30
C PRO A 65 -17.06 11.28 -36.89
N GLU A 66 -16.96 11.54 -38.19
CA GLU A 66 -15.68 11.82 -38.87
C GLU A 66 -15.07 13.15 -38.43
N GLN A 67 -15.93 14.14 -38.17
CA GLN A 67 -15.52 15.43 -37.65
C GLN A 67 -15.08 15.32 -36.19
N VAL A 68 -15.76 14.52 -35.36
CA VAL A 68 -15.34 14.26 -33.98
C VAL A 68 -13.95 13.62 -33.97
N GLU A 69 -13.72 12.61 -34.81
CA GLU A 69 -12.41 11.97 -34.89
C GLU A 69 -11.31 12.96 -35.33
N THR A 70 -11.56 13.71 -36.39
CA THR A 70 -10.55 14.57 -37.00
C THR A 70 -10.28 15.84 -36.19
N LEU A 71 -11.32 16.42 -35.59
CA LEU A 71 -11.26 17.73 -34.94
C LEU A 71 -11.10 17.63 -33.41
N VAL A 72 -11.47 16.50 -32.81
CA VAL A 72 -11.46 16.33 -31.35
C VAL A 72 -10.55 15.16 -30.94
N SER A 73 -10.87 13.92 -31.31
CA SER A 73 -10.13 12.73 -30.82
C SER A 73 -8.66 12.74 -31.24
N ARG A 74 -8.37 12.88 -32.54
CA ARG A 74 -7.01 12.82 -33.08
C ARG A 74 -6.09 13.92 -32.57
N PRO A 75 -6.50 15.21 -32.54
CA PRO A 75 -5.68 16.26 -31.94
C PRO A 75 -5.39 16.00 -30.46
N MET A 76 -6.35 15.46 -29.70
CA MET A 76 -6.17 15.13 -28.29
C MET A 76 -5.21 13.95 -28.10
N GLU A 77 -5.32 12.89 -28.91
CA GLU A 77 -4.39 11.76 -28.91
C GLU A 77 -2.96 12.22 -29.19
N ILE A 78 -2.77 13.07 -30.20
CA ILE A 78 -1.46 13.59 -30.58
C ILE A 78 -0.89 14.47 -29.46
N ALA A 79 -1.71 15.30 -28.81
CA ALA A 79 -1.28 16.15 -27.70
C ALA A 79 -0.85 15.35 -26.46
N LEU A 80 -1.46 14.19 -26.23
CA LEU A 80 -1.13 13.29 -25.11
C LEU A 80 0.01 12.33 -25.45
N THR A 81 0.21 12.03 -26.73
CA THR A 81 1.29 11.16 -27.18
C THR A 81 2.64 11.79 -26.88
N GLY A 82 3.51 11.02 -26.20
CA GLY A 82 4.86 11.46 -25.86
C GLY A 82 5.02 12.09 -24.47
N LEU A 83 3.94 12.21 -23.70
CA LEU A 83 4.05 12.58 -22.28
C LEU A 83 4.75 11.46 -21.48
N PRO A 84 5.65 11.81 -20.54
CA PRO A 84 6.35 10.83 -19.73
C PRO A 84 5.35 10.04 -18.87
N GLY A 85 5.47 8.71 -18.89
CA GLY A 85 4.60 7.81 -18.10
C GLY A 85 3.32 7.34 -18.80
N ILE A 86 3.05 7.80 -20.03
CA ILE A 86 1.94 7.29 -20.85
C ILE A 86 2.42 6.08 -21.67
N GLN A 87 1.79 4.92 -21.46
CA GLN A 87 2.05 3.70 -22.22
C GLN A 87 1.10 3.54 -23.41
N ARG A 88 -0.14 4.04 -23.26
CA ARG A 88 -1.20 3.94 -24.25
C ARG A 88 -2.18 5.09 -24.07
N VAL A 89 -2.59 5.67 -25.20
CA VAL A 89 -3.72 6.61 -25.34
C VAL A 89 -4.86 5.88 -26.02
#